data_AF-A0ABC8B1H5-F1
#
_entry.id   AF-A0ABC8B1H5-F1
#
_cell.length_a   1.000
_cell.length_b   1.000
_cell.length_c   1.000
_cell.angle_alpha   90.00
_cell.angle_beta   90.00
_cell.angle_gamma   90.00
#
_symmetry.space_group_name_H-M   'P 1'
#
loop_
_entity.id
_entity.type
_entity.pdbx_description
1 polymer ?
#
loop_
_entity_poly.entity_id
_entity_poly.type
_entity_poly.pdbx_seq_one_letter_code
_entity_poly.pdbx_strand_id
1 'polypeptide(L)' 'MVITAEADVLRDEGEAYAAKLRAADVPVTQVRYAAITHDFVMLNTLHDTNAAKSAVAQAITTLTQALH' A
#
# COMPACT_ATOMS: atom_id res chain seq x y z
N MET A 1 3.98 -3.57 6.32
CA MET A 1 3.54 -2.40 5.53
C MET A 1 2.15 -2.68 4.98
N VAL A 2 1.29 -1.66 4.89
CA VAL A 2 -0.05 -1.72 4.30
C VAL A 2 -0.17 -0.58 3.29
N ILE A 3 -0.58 -0.88 2.06
CA ILE A 3 -0.79 0.09 0.99
C ILE A 3 -2.27 0.09 0.64
N THR A 4 -2.89 1.27 0.59
CA THR A 4 -4.27 1.46 0.15
C THR A 4 -4.34 2.43 -1.05
N ALA A 5 -5.39 2.28 -1.85
CA ALA A 5 -5.75 3.22 -2.90
C ALA A 5 -6.83 4.18 -2.39
N GLU A 6 -6.80 5.45 -2.80
CA GLU A 6 -7.77 6.45 -2.34
C GLU A 6 -9.20 6.18 -2.82
N ALA A 7 -9.36 5.75 -4.08
CA ALA A 7 -10.64 5.44 -4.70
C ALA A 7 -10.89 3.92 -4.68
N ASP A 8 -10.85 3.34 -3.49
CA ASP A 8 -11.06 1.92 -3.23
C ASP A 8 -12.09 1.74 -2.10
N VAL A 9 -13.06 0.85 -2.32
CA VAL A 9 -14.09 0.52 -1.32
C VAL A 9 -13.50 -0.19 -0.11
N LEU A 10 -12.35 -0.86 -0.25
CA LEU A 10 -11.64 -1.56 0.83
C LEU A 10 -10.65 -0.67 1.58
N ARG A 11 -10.54 0.60 1.19
CA ARG A 11 -9.57 1.54 1.77
C ARG A 11 -9.72 1.63 3.28
N ASP A 12 -10.95 1.85 3.75
CA ASP A 12 -11.20 2.14 5.17
C ASP A 12 -10.93 0.89 6.03
N GLU A 13 -11.25 -0.32 5.55
CA GLU A 13 -10.93 -1.57 6.23
C GLU A 13 -9.42 -1.85 6.26
N GLY A 14 -8.70 -1.57 5.16
CA GLY A 14 -7.25 -1.72 5.10
C GLY A 14 -6.54 -0.80 6.09
N GLU A 15 -7.01 0.45 6.20
CA GLU A 15 -6.46 1.42 7.14
C GLU A 15 -6.83 1.10 8.59
N ALA A 16 -8.05 0.63 8.84
CA ALA A 16 -8.46 0.13 10.14
C ALA A 16 -7.61 -1.08 10.58
N TYR A 17 -7.23 -1.96 9.65
CA TYR A 17 -6.32 -3.06 9.95
C TYR A 17 -4.92 -2.57 10.32
N ALA A 18 -4.36 -1.60 9.59
CA ALA A 18 -3.09 -0.99 9.96
C ALA A 18 -3.14 -0.30 11.33
N ALA A 19 -4.26 0.34 11.67
CA ALA A 19 -4.48 0.91 13.00
C ALA A 19 -4.52 -0.17 14.10
N LYS A 20 -5.19 -1.29 13.85
CA LYS A 20 -5.22 -2.45 14.78
C LYS A 20 -3.84 -3.05 15.00
N LEU A 21 -3.04 -3.21 13.95
CA LEU A 21 -1.65 -3.68 14.05
C LEU A 21 -0.82 -2.74 14.95
N ARG A 22 -0.95 -1.42 14.74
CA ARG A 22 -0.25 -0.42 15.57
C ARG A 22 -0.69 -0.46 17.03
N ALA A 23 -1.98 -0.63 17.29
CA ALA A 23 -2.53 -0.75 18.64
C ALA A 23 -2.07 -2.04 19.36
N ALA A 24 -1.65 -3.06 18.61
CA ALA A 24 -1.09 -4.30 19.12
C ALA A 24 0.46 -4.29 19.13
N ASP A 25 1.08 -3.11 19.07
CA ASP A 25 2.54 -2.91 19.03
C ASP A 25 3.27 -3.61 17.86
N VAL A 26 2.54 -3.97 16.81
CA VAL A 26 3.15 -4.50 15.58
C VAL A 26 3.71 -3.32 14.77
N PRO A 27 5.03 -3.30 14.45
CA PRO A 27 5.61 -2.25 13.62
C PRO A 27 4.96 -2.25 12.22
N VAL A 28 4.27 -1.15 11.88
CA VAL A 28 3.54 -1.04 10.61
C VAL A 28 3.67 0.35 9.99
N THR A 29 4.11 0.39 8.74
CA THR A 29 3.99 1.55 7.85
C THR A 29 2.69 1.42 7.06
N GLN A 30 1.86 2.46 7.09
CA GLN A 30 0.63 2.57 6.28
C GLN A 30 0.79 3.73 5.29
N VAL A 31 0.48 3.51 4.02
CA VAL A 31 0.48 4.56 2.99
C VAL A 31 -0.78 4.45 2.12
N ARG A 32 -1.42 5.60 1.89
CA ARG A 32 -2.51 5.76 0.92
C ARG A 32 -1.95 6.43 -0.35
N TYR A 33 -2.22 5.84 -1.51
CA TYR A 33 -1.95 6.47 -2.81
C TYR A 33 -3.20 7.18 -3.33
N ALA A 34 -3.08 8.47 -3.63
CA ALA A 34 -4.17 9.30 -4.14
C ALA A 34 -4.46 9.04 -5.63
N ALA A 35 -5.67 9.41 -6.05
CA ALA A 35 -6.15 9.39 -7.44
C ALA A 35 -5.96 8.04 -8.17
N ILE A 36 -6.05 6.94 -7.43
CA ILE A 36 -5.88 5.59 -7.94
C ILE A 36 -6.95 4.65 -7.37
N THR A 37 -7.32 3.65 -8.14
CA THR A 37 -8.34 2.66 -7.77
C THR A 37 -7.71 1.37 -7.22
N HIS A 38 -8.56 0.44 -6.78
CA HIS A 38 -8.17 -0.92 -6.46
C HIS A 38 -7.34 -1.59 -7.57
N ASP A 39 -6.53 -2.60 -7.20
CA ASP A 39 -5.64 -3.40 -8.07
C ASP A 39 -4.58 -2.64 -8.88
N PHE A 40 -4.29 -1.38 -8.56
CA PHE A 40 -3.37 -0.54 -9.35
C PHE A 40 -1.92 -1.04 -9.47
N VAL A 41 -1.50 -1.96 -8.59
CA VAL A 41 -0.18 -2.61 -8.67
C VAL A 41 -0.20 -3.93 -9.46
N MET A 42 -1.37 -4.42 -9.85
CA MET A 42 -1.58 -5.70 -10.55
C MET A 42 -2.04 -5.49 -12.00
N LEU A 43 -2.89 -4.49 -12.27
CA LEU A 43 -3.42 -4.26 -13.60
C LEU A 43 -2.36 -3.67 -14.54
N ASN A 44 -2.05 -4.38 -15.63
CA ASN A 44 -1.11 -3.92 -16.66
C ASN A 44 -1.45 -2.55 -17.24
N THR A 45 -2.75 -2.22 -17.34
CA THR A 45 -3.22 -0.92 -17.82
C THR A 45 -2.85 0.24 -16.89
N LEU A 46 -2.57 -0.03 -15.61
CA LEU A 46 -2.19 0.96 -14.60
C LEU A 46 -0.69 0.93 -14.28
N HIS A 47 0.06 -0.02 -14.84
CA HIS A 47 1.49 -0.23 -14.58
C HIS A 47 2.33 1.05 -14.71
N ASP A 48 2.05 1.86 -15.74
CA ASP A 48 2.86 3.05 -16.03
C ASP A 48 2.47 4.29 -15.25
N THR A 49 1.42 4.23 -14.42
CA THR A 49 1.01 5.33 -13.55
C THR A 49 2.07 5.61 -12.47
N ASN A 50 2.15 6.87 -12.04
CA ASN A 50 3.06 7.27 -10.96
C ASN A 50 2.74 6.52 -9.64
N ALA A 51 1.46 6.34 -9.33
CA ALA A 51 1.04 5.61 -8.14
C ALA A 51 1.54 4.15 -8.15
N ALA A 52 1.34 3.42 -9.26
CA ALA A 52 1.78 2.04 -9.39
C ALA A 52 3.31 1.90 -9.25
N LYS A 53 4.07 2.71 -10.01
CA LYS A 53 5.54 2.71 -9.95
C LYS A 53 6.07 3.02 -8.56
N SER A 54 5.52 4.04 -7.90
CA SER A 54 5.92 4.42 -6.55
C SER A 54 5.55 3.37 -5.50
N ALA A 55 4.36 2.76 -5.59
CA ALA A 55 3.95 1.70 -4.66
C ALA A 55 4.80 0.45 -4.79
N VAL A 56 5.10 0.02 -6.03
CA VAL A 56 6.00 -1.12 -6.28
C VAL A 56 7.40 -0.83 -5.77
N ALA A 57 7.96 0.35 -6.06
CA ALA A 57 9.27 0.75 -5.55
C ALA A 57 9.32 0.75 -4.01
N GLN A 58 8.29 1.31 -3.36
CA GLN A 58 8.21 1.31 -1.89
C GLN A 58 8.13 -0.11 -1.31
N ALA A 59 7.37 -1.01 -1.94
CA ALA A 59 7.28 -2.41 -1.54
C ALA A 59 8.62 -3.15 -1.67
N ILE A 60 9.33 -2.94 -2.78
CA ILE A 60 10.67 -3.53 -3.00
C ILE A 60 11.64 -3.04 -1.93
N THR A 61 11.69 -1.73 -1.66
CA THR A 61 12.57 -1.18 -0.62
C THR A 61 12.24 -1.76 0.76
N THR A 62 10.95 -1.83 1.10
CA THR A 62 10.50 -2.36 2.39
C THR A 62 10.89 -3.84 2.57
N LEU A 63 10.66 -4.67 1.54
CA LEU A 63 11.02 -6.08 1.59
C LEU A 63 12.53 -6.28 1.65
N THR A 64 13.29 -5.50 0.89
CA THR A 64 14.76 -5.55 0.91
C THR A 64 15.29 -5.23 2.31
N GLN A 65 14.81 -4.15 2.94
CA GLN A 65 15.22 -3.75 4.30
C GLN A 65 14.80 -4.75 5.39
N ALA A 66 13.74 -5.52 5.15
CA ALA A 66 13.23 -6.49 6.13
C ALA A 66 13.92 -7.86 6.04
N LEU A 67 14.49 -8.19 4.88
CA LEU A 67 15.00 -9.54 4.59
C LEU A 67 16.51 -9.60 4.37
N HIS A 68 17.15 -8.48 4.07
CA HIS A 68 18.60 -8.35 3.86
C HIS A 68 19.17 -7.28 4.79
#